data_AF-A0A520AI52-F1
#
_entry.id   AF-A0A520AI52-F1
#
_cell.length_a   1.000
_cell.length_b   1.000
_cell.length_c   1.000
_cell.angle_alpha   90.00
_cell.angle_beta   90.00
_cell.angle_gamma   90.00
#
_symmetry.space_group_name_H-M   'P 1'
#
loop_
_entity.id
_entity.type
_entity.pdbx_description
1 polymer ?
#
loop_
_entity_poly.entity_id
_entity_poly.type
_entity_poly.pdbx_seq_one_letter_code
_entity_poly.pdbx_strand_id
1 'polypeptide(L)'
;MENNKTLNVAEKVKAVAIAFIGAGIFSQGTFYFKAQSSYNIPRILYPVFSLLDNVGLAVAMVILGLGLAFWGFNKWKNAAGKPGVFLSIAIASFAIFFSILFFTGKKATPEELAKASEESRAKGIEQIQSAEQPDFDNPEIDAHFAAFEKLLTEYKTAYKNKNKHEIIAKESAYMEWNENSADLIQKLSSPEQKQQFGLYLAKLSMKWQEVK
;
A
#
# COMPACT_ATOMS: atom_id res chain seq x y z
N MET A 1 3.69 -55.85 17.55
CA MET A 1 3.12 -54.82 18.44
C MET A 1 3.70 -53.40 18.22
N GLU A 2 4.88 -53.23 17.63
CA GLU A 2 5.50 -51.92 17.34
C GLU A 2 4.72 -51.05 16.35
N ASN A 3 4.19 -51.65 15.28
CA ASN A 3 3.51 -50.93 14.19
C ASN A 3 2.31 -50.09 14.67
N ASN A 4 1.61 -50.55 15.72
CA ASN A 4 0.44 -49.87 16.28
C ASN A 4 0.84 -48.66 17.15
N LYS A 5 2.02 -48.68 17.79
CA LYS A 5 2.53 -47.54 18.59
C LYS A 5 2.98 -46.41 17.67
N THR A 6 3.76 -46.72 16.63
CA THR A 6 4.25 -45.73 15.66
C THR A 6 3.09 -45.07 14.90
N LEU A 7 2.09 -45.86 14.49
CA LEU A 7 0.88 -45.36 13.84
C LEU A 7 0.12 -44.37 14.75
N ASN A 8 -0.07 -44.71 16.02
CA ASN A 8 -0.76 -43.83 16.97
C ASN A 8 -0.01 -42.52 17.25
N VAL A 9 1.33 -42.56 17.28
CA VAL A 9 2.14 -41.33 17.40
C VAL A 9 1.98 -40.46 16.17
N ALA A 10 2.04 -41.03 14.96
CA ALA A 10 1.85 -40.29 13.72
C ALA A 10 0.44 -39.62 13.66
N GLU A 11 -0.61 -40.34 14.08
CA GLU A 11 -1.96 -39.80 14.11
C GLU A 11 -2.12 -38.67 15.14
N LYS A 12 -1.44 -38.75 16.29
CA LYS A 12 -1.37 -37.67 17.28
C LYS A 12 -0.68 -36.43 16.73
N VAL A 13 0.44 -36.59 16.02
CA VAL A 13 1.15 -35.46 15.38
C VAL A 13 0.27 -34.80 14.32
N LYS A 14 -0.40 -35.58 13.47
CA LYS A 14 -1.36 -35.05 12.49
C LYS A 14 -2.50 -34.28 13.16
N ALA A 15 -3.03 -34.81 14.26
CA ALA A 15 -4.09 -34.17 15.03
C ALA A 15 -3.66 -32.80 15.58
N VAL A 16 -2.44 -32.72 16.13
CA VAL A 16 -1.84 -31.46 16.59
C VAL A 16 -1.63 -30.49 15.43
N ALA A 17 -1.11 -30.95 14.29
CA ALA A 17 -0.89 -30.10 13.12
C ALA A 17 -2.21 -29.48 12.59
N ILE A 18 -3.27 -30.28 12.51
CA ILE A 18 -4.61 -29.80 12.11
C ILE A 18 -5.09 -28.71 13.06
N ALA A 19 -4.96 -28.94 14.38
CA ALA A 19 -5.38 -27.96 15.39
C ALA A 19 -4.54 -26.69 15.36
N PHE A 20 -3.23 -26.82 15.09
CA PHE A 20 -2.31 -25.70 14.95
C PHE A 20 -2.67 -24.81 13.74
N ILE A 21 -2.98 -25.43 12.59
CA ILE A 21 -3.48 -24.70 11.41
C ILE A 21 -4.81 -24.01 11.74
N GLY A 22 -5.72 -24.72 12.42
CA GLY A 22 -7.00 -24.16 12.87
C GLY A 22 -6.82 -22.94 13.79
N ALA A 23 -5.89 -23.01 14.73
CA ALA A 23 -5.56 -21.91 15.63
C ALA A 23 -5.03 -20.68 14.87
N GLY A 24 -4.19 -20.89 13.86
CA GLY A 24 -3.69 -19.80 13.00
C GLY A 24 -4.81 -19.11 12.21
N ILE A 25 -5.67 -19.90 11.55
CA ILE A 25 -6.81 -19.37 10.77
C ILE A 25 -7.79 -18.63 11.69
N PHE A 26 -8.14 -19.21 12.84
CA PHE A 26 -9.01 -18.56 13.81
C PHE A 26 -8.44 -17.23 14.27
N SER A 27 -7.17 -17.23 14.70
CA SER A 27 -6.53 -16.03 15.26
C SER A 27 -6.51 -14.93 14.22
N GLN A 28 -6.15 -15.22 12.96
CA GLN A 28 -6.24 -14.24 11.87
C GLN A 28 -7.66 -13.71 11.66
N GLY A 29 -8.67 -14.58 11.66
CA GLY A 29 -10.07 -14.18 11.52
C GLY A 29 -10.51 -13.15 12.55
N THR A 30 -10.06 -13.27 13.81
CA THR A 30 -10.41 -12.29 14.86
C THR A 30 -9.90 -10.88 14.60
N PHE A 31 -8.85 -10.70 13.80
CA PHE A 31 -8.32 -9.38 13.44
C PHE A 31 -9.00 -8.78 12.20
N TYR A 32 -9.71 -9.57 11.40
CA TYR A 32 -10.33 -9.12 10.13
C TYR A 32 -11.73 -8.52 10.29
N PHE A 33 -12.29 -8.52 11.51
CA PHE A 33 -13.52 -7.78 11.81
C PHE A 33 -13.36 -6.27 11.62
N LYS A 34 -12.13 -5.76 11.63
CA LYS A 34 -11.81 -4.37 11.27
C LYS A 34 -11.27 -4.33 9.85
N ALA A 35 -11.60 -3.25 9.14
CA ALA A 35 -11.05 -3.03 7.80
C ALA A 35 -9.52 -2.87 7.86
N GLN A 36 -8.81 -3.55 6.97
CA GLN A 36 -7.36 -3.51 6.85
C GLN A 36 -6.96 -3.19 5.41
N SER A 37 -5.77 -2.62 5.23
CA SER A 37 -5.19 -2.35 3.90
C SER A 37 -4.90 -3.60 3.07
N SER A 38 -4.76 -4.77 3.70
CA SER A 38 -4.59 -6.04 2.99
C SER A 38 -5.02 -7.23 3.84
N TYR A 39 -5.57 -8.25 3.20
CA TYR A 39 -6.02 -9.49 3.84
C TYR A 39 -5.24 -10.69 3.31
N ASN A 40 -4.80 -11.56 4.22
CA ASN A 40 -4.28 -12.88 3.85
C ASN A 40 -5.46 -13.85 3.85
N ILE A 41 -5.97 -14.17 2.66
CA ILE A 41 -7.21 -14.94 2.47
C ILE A 41 -6.86 -16.38 2.10
N PRO A 42 -7.23 -17.40 2.90
CA PRO A 42 -7.15 -18.78 2.47
C PRO A 42 -7.95 -18.97 1.18
N ARG A 43 -7.38 -19.62 0.15
CA ARG A 43 -8.03 -19.76 -1.17
C ARG A 43 -9.46 -20.30 -1.11
N ILE A 44 -9.72 -21.22 -0.18
CA ILE A 44 -11.04 -21.82 0.02
C ILE A 44 -12.11 -20.82 0.49
N LEU A 45 -11.69 -19.69 1.08
CA LEU A 45 -12.55 -18.62 1.59
C LEU A 45 -12.61 -17.41 0.65
N TYR A 46 -11.91 -17.45 -0.49
CA TYR A 46 -11.96 -16.35 -1.46
C TYR A 46 -13.40 -16.04 -1.95
N PRO A 47 -14.25 -17.05 -2.28
CA PRO A 47 -15.63 -16.77 -2.67
C PRO A 47 -16.43 -16.08 -1.56
N VAL A 48 -16.17 -16.42 -0.30
CA VAL A 48 -16.83 -15.80 0.86
C VAL A 48 -16.42 -14.33 0.96
N PHE A 49 -15.12 -14.03 0.84
CA PHE A 49 -14.63 -12.67 0.85
C PHE A 49 -15.21 -11.83 -0.30
N SER A 50 -15.29 -12.39 -1.52
CA SER A 50 -15.86 -11.64 -2.65
C SER A 50 -17.35 -11.31 -2.50
N LEU A 51 -18.09 -12.08 -1.70
CA LEU A 51 -19.53 -11.91 -1.52
C LEU A 51 -19.90 -11.12 -0.26
N LEU A 52 -19.15 -11.31 0.83
CA LEU A 52 -19.48 -10.83 2.17
C LEU A 52 -18.39 -9.95 2.80
N ASP A 53 -17.37 -9.60 2.01
CA ASP A 53 -16.25 -8.74 2.36
C ASP A 53 -15.48 -9.22 3.61
N ASN A 54 -14.76 -8.31 4.27
CA ASN A 54 -13.91 -8.57 5.42
C ASN A 54 -14.66 -9.19 6.61
N VAL A 55 -15.90 -8.76 6.86
CA VAL A 55 -16.71 -9.30 7.97
C VAL A 55 -17.10 -10.76 7.70
N GLY A 56 -17.57 -11.07 6.49
CA GLY A 56 -17.90 -12.45 6.13
C GLY A 56 -16.69 -13.37 6.13
N LEU A 57 -15.54 -12.88 5.65
CA LEU A 57 -14.27 -13.58 5.74
C LEU A 57 -13.87 -13.84 7.20
N ALA A 58 -13.97 -12.84 8.07
CA ALA A 58 -13.63 -12.96 9.50
C ALA A 58 -14.45 -14.06 10.18
N VAL A 59 -15.77 -14.04 9.97
CA VAL A 59 -16.69 -15.06 10.49
C VAL A 59 -16.34 -16.44 9.96
N ALA A 60 -16.10 -16.58 8.65
CA ALA A 60 -15.78 -17.87 8.05
C ALA A 60 -14.43 -18.43 8.54
N MET A 61 -13.41 -17.58 8.74
CA MET A 61 -12.11 -17.98 9.29
C MET A 61 -12.24 -18.44 10.74
N VAL A 62 -13.02 -17.72 11.57
CA VAL A 62 -13.29 -18.12 12.96
C VAL A 62 -13.96 -19.50 13.02
N ILE A 63 -15.02 -19.70 12.22
CA ILE A 63 -15.74 -20.99 12.17
C ILE A 63 -14.83 -22.11 11.66
N LEU A 64 -14.10 -21.88 10.57
CA LEU A 64 -13.19 -22.86 9.99
C LEU A 64 -12.07 -23.24 10.96
N GLY A 65 -11.49 -22.24 11.64
CA GLY A 65 -10.42 -22.46 12.62
C GLY A 65 -10.89 -23.29 13.82
N LEU A 66 -12.07 -22.98 14.37
CA LEU A 66 -12.68 -23.80 15.43
C LEU A 66 -13.04 -25.22 14.94
N GLY A 67 -13.57 -25.34 13.73
CA GLY A 67 -13.90 -26.62 13.12
C GLY A 67 -12.68 -27.52 12.97
N LEU A 68 -11.56 -26.98 12.51
CA LEU A 68 -10.28 -27.69 12.41
C LEU A 68 -9.73 -28.07 13.79
N ALA A 69 -9.78 -27.18 14.78
CA ALA A 69 -9.35 -27.49 16.14
C ALA A 69 -10.18 -28.63 16.75
N PHE A 70 -11.51 -28.62 16.55
CA PHE A 70 -12.40 -29.69 16.98
C PHE A 70 -12.14 -31.02 16.25
N TRP A 71 -11.89 -30.97 14.94
CA TRP A 71 -11.54 -32.16 14.17
C TRP A 71 -10.20 -32.75 14.62
N GLY A 72 -9.19 -31.90 14.87
CA GLY A 72 -7.92 -32.29 15.48
C GLY A 72 -8.12 -32.96 16.84
N PHE A 73 -8.98 -32.40 17.70
CA PHE A 73 -9.30 -32.98 19.01
C PHE A 73 -9.89 -34.39 18.90
N ASN A 74 -10.88 -34.57 18.01
CA ASN A 74 -11.50 -35.88 17.79
C ASN A 74 -10.47 -36.90 17.31
N LYS A 75 -9.58 -36.50 16.39
CA LYS A 75 -8.52 -37.36 15.88
C LYS A 75 -7.51 -37.74 16.98
N TRP A 76 -7.14 -36.78 17.83
CA TRP A 76 -6.28 -37.02 18.98
C TRP A 76 -6.88 -38.03 19.97
N LYS A 77 -8.16 -37.87 20.31
CA LYS A 77 -8.89 -38.77 21.19
C LYS A 77 -8.93 -40.20 20.62
N ASN A 78 -9.22 -40.32 19.33
CA ASN A 78 -9.29 -41.62 18.63
C ASN A 78 -7.93 -42.32 18.52
N ALA A 79 -6.82 -41.58 18.58
CA ALA A 79 -5.47 -42.13 18.63
C ALA A 79 -4.97 -42.45 20.06
N ALA A 80 -5.87 -42.60 21.04
CA ALA A 80 -5.55 -42.78 22.46
C ALA A 80 -4.68 -41.64 23.04
N GLY A 81 -4.93 -40.41 22.59
CA GLY A 81 -4.34 -39.20 23.16
C GLY A 81 -5.08 -38.74 24.43
N LYS A 82 -4.35 -38.24 25.43
CA LYS A 82 -4.95 -37.68 26.65
C LYS A 82 -5.57 -36.31 26.35
N PRO A 83 -6.87 -36.07 26.63
CA PRO A 83 -7.53 -34.80 26.31
C PRO A 83 -6.84 -33.56 26.92
N GLY A 84 -6.40 -33.65 28.17
CA GLY A 84 -5.73 -32.53 28.84
C GLY A 84 -4.41 -32.10 28.16
N VAL A 85 -3.67 -33.04 27.59
CA VAL A 85 -2.44 -32.74 26.83
C VAL A 85 -2.80 -31.98 25.56
N PHE A 86 -3.82 -32.41 24.82
CA PHE A 86 -4.26 -31.71 23.62
C PHE A 86 -4.75 -30.29 23.93
N LEU A 87 -5.51 -30.12 25.02
CA LEU A 87 -5.99 -28.80 25.45
C LEU A 87 -4.83 -27.84 25.72
N SER A 88 -3.78 -28.31 26.42
CA SER A 88 -2.57 -27.49 26.67
C SER A 88 -1.88 -27.08 25.37
N ILE A 89 -1.76 -28.00 24.39
CA ILE A 89 -1.18 -27.71 23.08
C ILE A 89 -2.03 -26.70 22.31
N ALA A 90 -3.36 -26.86 22.32
CA ALA A 90 -4.27 -25.95 21.64
C ALA A 90 -4.17 -24.53 22.23
N ILE A 91 -4.22 -24.39 23.55
CA ILE A 91 -4.07 -23.10 24.24
C ILE A 91 -2.73 -22.45 23.89
N ALA A 92 -1.63 -23.20 23.94
CA ALA A 92 -0.31 -22.70 23.56
C ALA A 92 -0.28 -22.24 22.09
N SER A 93 -0.92 -22.99 21.19
CA SER A 93 -1.01 -22.64 19.77
C SER A 93 -1.73 -21.31 19.56
N PHE A 94 -2.88 -21.11 20.20
CA PHE A 94 -3.59 -19.82 20.15
C PHE A 94 -2.73 -18.69 20.72
N ALA A 95 -2.09 -18.89 21.87
CA ALA A 95 -1.23 -17.87 22.47
C ALA A 95 -0.08 -17.46 21.55
N ILE A 96 0.56 -18.42 20.87
CA ILE A 96 1.61 -18.15 19.88
C ILE A 96 1.08 -17.29 18.73
N PHE A 97 -0.04 -17.68 18.11
CA PHE A 97 -0.58 -16.94 16.96
C PHE A 97 -1.09 -15.56 17.35
N PHE A 98 -1.79 -15.42 18.48
CA PHE A 98 -2.21 -14.11 18.98
C PHE A 98 -1.02 -13.20 19.29
N SER A 99 0.06 -13.74 19.86
CA SER A 99 1.28 -12.97 20.12
C SER A 99 1.90 -12.47 18.82
N ILE A 100 2.07 -13.35 17.83
CA ILE A 100 2.60 -12.97 16.51
C ILE A 100 1.74 -11.86 15.90
N LEU A 101 0.42 -12.05 15.82
CA LEU A 101 -0.48 -11.06 15.22
C LEU A 101 -0.54 -9.74 15.99
N PHE A 102 -0.40 -9.75 17.30
CA PHE A 102 -0.35 -8.52 18.09
C PHE A 102 0.90 -7.69 17.79
N PHE A 103 2.06 -8.34 17.62
CA PHE A 103 3.33 -7.65 17.33
C PHE A 103 3.53 -7.32 15.85
N THR A 104 3.06 -8.17 14.92
CA THR A 104 3.32 -8.03 13.48
C THR A 104 2.09 -7.62 12.66
N GLY A 105 0.89 -7.64 13.25
CA GLY A 105 -0.39 -7.49 12.55
C GLY A 105 -0.95 -6.06 12.53
N LYS A 106 -0.19 -5.05 12.96
CA LYS A 106 -0.60 -3.64 12.83
C LYS A 106 -0.51 -3.22 11.35
N LYS A 107 -1.52 -3.59 10.58
CA LYS A 107 -1.71 -3.07 9.22
C LYS A 107 -2.42 -1.72 9.32
N ALA A 108 -1.92 -0.74 8.58
CA ALA A 108 -2.56 0.57 8.49
C ALA A 108 -4.00 0.41 7.99
N THR A 109 -4.91 1.18 8.55
CA THR A 109 -6.29 1.27 8.04
C THR A 109 -6.31 2.03 6.70
N PRO A 110 -7.34 1.86 5.87
CA PRO A 110 -7.50 2.67 4.67
C PRO A 110 -7.52 4.18 4.95
N GLU A 111 -8.10 4.59 6.07
CA GLU A 111 -8.14 5.99 6.52
C GLU A 111 -6.75 6.52 6.89
N GLU A 112 -5.93 5.73 7.58
CA GLU A 112 -4.54 6.09 7.90
C GLU A 112 -3.69 6.24 6.64
N LEU A 113 -3.89 5.36 5.65
CA LEU A 113 -3.20 5.46 4.35
C LEU A 113 -3.66 6.69 3.57
N ALA A 114 -4.96 6.99 3.57
CA ALA A 114 -5.50 8.18 2.93
C ALA A 114 -4.91 9.45 3.56
N LYS A 115 -4.89 9.53 4.90
CA LYS A 115 -4.29 10.65 5.63
C LYS A 115 -2.79 10.81 5.36
N ALA A 116 -2.03 9.71 5.41
CA ALA A 116 -0.60 9.74 5.11
C ALA A 116 -0.31 10.17 3.66
N SER A 117 -1.15 9.73 2.71
CA SER A 117 -1.10 10.16 1.32
C SER A 117 -1.40 11.66 1.17
N GLU A 118 -2.43 12.16 1.83
CA GLU A 118 -2.76 13.59 1.84
C GLU A 118 -1.66 14.44 2.47
N GLU A 119 -1.10 14.03 3.61
CA GLU A 119 0.03 14.71 4.25
C GLU A 119 1.27 14.73 3.34
N SER A 120 1.57 13.61 2.66
CA SER A 120 2.67 13.52 1.71
C SER A 120 2.44 14.43 0.49
N ARG A 121 1.22 14.47 -0.02
CA ARG A 121 0.82 15.37 -1.11
C ARG A 121 0.95 16.83 -0.68
N ALA A 122 0.48 17.19 0.51
CA ALA A 122 0.55 18.55 1.04
C ALA A 122 2.00 19.01 1.18
N LYS A 123 2.88 18.17 1.76
CA LYS A 123 4.32 18.44 1.84
C LYS A 123 4.96 18.58 0.45
N GLY A 124 4.58 17.74 -0.51
CA GLY A 124 5.06 17.85 -1.89
C GLY A 124 4.67 19.19 -2.54
N ILE A 125 3.41 19.62 -2.36
CA ILE A 125 2.94 20.92 -2.84
C ILE A 125 3.70 22.06 -2.17
N GLU A 126 3.91 22.01 -0.86
CA GLU A 126 4.67 23.02 -0.11
C GLU A 126 6.12 23.13 -0.61
N GLN A 127 6.79 21.99 -0.86
CA GLN A 127 8.12 21.95 -1.45
C GLN A 127 8.16 22.56 -2.85
N ILE A 128 7.16 22.26 -3.68
CA ILE A 128 7.06 22.85 -5.03
C ILE A 128 6.86 24.37 -4.94
N GLN A 129 5.94 24.84 -4.09
CA GLN A 129 5.66 26.28 -3.97
C GLN A 129 6.86 27.06 -3.41
N SER A 130 7.58 26.47 -2.45
CA SER A 130 8.79 27.06 -1.86
C SER A 130 10.05 26.89 -2.70
N ALA A 131 10.02 26.12 -3.80
CA ALA A 131 11.18 25.95 -4.68
C ALA A 131 11.63 27.29 -5.28
N GLU A 132 12.82 27.75 -4.92
CA GLU A 132 13.46 28.90 -5.57
C GLU A 132 13.99 28.49 -6.94
N GLN A 133 14.23 29.47 -7.82
CA GLN A 133 14.87 29.19 -9.09
C GLN A 133 16.29 28.68 -8.83
N PRO A 134 16.61 27.43 -9.23
CA PRO A 134 17.94 26.89 -9.05
C PRO A 134 18.92 27.54 -10.04
N ASP A 135 20.16 27.72 -9.60
CA ASP A 135 21.30 28.08 -10.45
C ASP A 135 22.08 26.81 -10.79
N PHE A 136 22.17 26.49 -12.08
CA PHE A 136 22.85 25.30 -12.58
C PHE A 136 24.15 25.62 -13.32
N ASP A 137 24.59 26.89 -13.34
CA ASP A 137 25.71 27.36 -14.17
C ASP A 137 25.56 26.92 -15.65
N ASN A 138 24.32 26.82 -16.15
CA ASN A 138 24.01 26.33 -17.49
C ASN A 138 23.14 27.34 -18.24
N PRO A 139 23.71 28.07 -19.23
CA PRO A 139 23.00 29.14 -19.92
C PRO A 139 21.80 28.64 -20.73
N GLU A 140 21.79 27.36 -21.15
CA GLU A 140 20.64 26.78 -21.85
C GLU A 140 19.45 26.59 -20.89
N ILE A 141 19.71 26.21 -19.64
CA ILE A 141 18.66 26.03 -18.62
C ILE A 141 18.15 27.41 -18.17
N ASP A 142 19.03 28.39 -18.02
CA ASP A 142 18.63 29.77 -17.68
C ASP A 142 17.75 30.37 -18.77
N ALA A 143 18.14 30.19 -20.04
CA ALA A 143 17.33 30.61 -21.18
C ALA A 143 15.97 29.91 -21.23
N HIS A 144 15.93 28.63 -20.86
CA HIS A 144 14.69 27.85 -20.79
C HIS A 144 13.72 28.38 -19.73
N PHE A 145 14.21 28.73 -18.54
CA PHE A 145 13.39 29.34 -17.49
C PHE A 145 12.95 30.76 -17.86
N ALA A 146 13.83 31.56 -18.47
CA ALA A 146 13.47 32.90 -18.94
C ALA A 146 12.39 32.86 -20.06
N ALA A 147 12.47 31.86 -20.96
CA ALA A 147 11.48 31.64 -22.01
C ALA A 147 10.08 31.37 -21.43
N PHE A 148 10.01 30.61 -20.33
CA PHE A 148 8.75 30.37 -19.63
C PHE A 148 8.10 31.65 -19.10
N GLU A 149 8.86 32.52 -18.41
CA GLU A 149 8.29 33.75 -17.82
C GLU A 149 7.76 34.70 -18.90
N LYS A 150 8.44 34.76 -20.05
CA LYS A 150 7.94 35.47 -21.24
C LYS A 150 6.63 34.84 -21.75
N LEU A 151 6.62 33.52 -21.94
CA LEU A 151 5.45 32.79 -22.42
C LEU A 151 4.23 32.96 -21.49
N LEU A 152 4.44 32.88 -20.17
CA LEU A 152 3.42 33.08 -19.15
C LEU A 152 2.81 34.48 -19.21
N THR A 153 3.64 35.50 -19.42
CA THR A 153 3.20 36.90 -19.55
C THR A 153 2.32 37.10 -20.79
N GLU A 154 2.74 36.53 -21.92
CA GLU A 154 1.98 36.57 -23.17
C GLU A 154 0.66 35.79 -23.05
N TYR A 155 0.66 34.65 -22.36
CA TYR A 155 -0.53 33.84 -22.10
C TYR A 155 -1.55 34.58 -21.23
N LYS A 156 -1.10 35.20 -20.11
CA LYS A 156 -1.94 36.07 -19.27
C LYS A 156 -2.57 37.21 -20.05
N THR A 157 -1.80 37.80 -20.97
CA THR A 157 -2.28 38.89 -21.84
C THR A 157 -3.36 38.40 -22.82
N ALA A 158 -3.14 37.23 -23.45
CA ALA A 158 -4.11 36.62 -24.35
C ALA A 158 -5.44 36.29 -23.63
N TYR A 159 -5.37 35.77 -22.40
CA TYR A 159 -6.53 35.52 -21.54
C TYR A 159 -7.28 36.81 -21.19
N LYS A 160 -6.55 37.85 -20.76
CA LYS A 160 -7.14 39.17 -20.45
C LYS A 160 -7.85 39.77 -21.66
N ASN A 161 -7.27 39.62 -22.84
CA ASN A 161 -7.82 40.12 -24.10
C ASN A 161 -8.88 39.19 -24.72
N LYS A 162 -9.17 38.04 -24.09
CA LYS A 162 -10.09 36.99 -24.58
C LYS A 162 -9.76 36.53 -26.00
N ASN A 163 -8.48 36.59 -26.39
CA ASN A 163 -8.03 36.21 -27.73
C ASN A 163 -7.85 34.69 -27.81
N LYS A 164 -8.90 33.98 -28.24
CA LYS A 164 -8.91 32.51 -28.31
C LYS A 164 -7.80 31.93 -29.19
N HIS A 165 -7.46 32.59 -30.30
CA HIS A 165 -6.42 32.11 -31.20
C HIS A 165 -5.04 32.19 -30.53
N GLU A 166 -4.75 33.31 -29.85
CA GLU A 166 -3.50 33.44 -29.08
C GLU A 166 -3.46 32.49 -27.88
N ILE A 167 -4.57 32.28 -27.18
CA ILE A 167 -4.65 31.30 -26.08
C ILE A 167 -4.22 29.92 -26.55
N ILE A 168 -4.80 29.41 -27.65
CA ILE A 168 -4.47 28.09 -28.20
C ILE A 168 -3.00 28.04 -28.64
N ALA A 169 -2.52 29.09 -29.31
CA ALA A 169 -1.12 29.14 -29.74
C ALA A 169 -0.14 29.09 -28.55
N LYS A 170 -0.47 29.77 -27.45
CA LYS A 170 0.37 29.79 -26.24
C LYS A 170 0.27 28.49 -25.45
N GLU A 171 -0.87 27.80 -25.44
CA GLU A 171 -0.98 26.45 -24.89
C GLU A 171 -0.10 25.46 -25.65
N SER A 172 -0.08 25.52 -27.00
CA SER A 172 0.82 24.69 -27.80
C SER A 172 2.29 25.00 -27.52
N ALA A 173 2.67 26.27 -27.44
CA ALA A 173 4.04 26.67 -27.12
C ALA A 173 4.48 26.24 -25.70
N TYR A 174 3.54 26.20 -24.74
CA TYR A 174 3.81 25.67 -23.40
C TYR A 174 4.08 24.16 -23.43
N MET A 175 3.33 23.41 -24.25
CA MET A 175 3.57 21.97 -24.41
C MET A 175 4.96 21.70 -25.00
N GLU A 176 5.36 22.43 -26.04
CA GLU A 176 6.70 22.35 -26.64
C GLU A 176 7.80 22.73 -25.63
N TRP A 177 7.62 23.82 -24.88
CA TRP A 177 8.52 24.18 -23.79
C TRP A 177 8.64 23.07 -22.73
N ASN A 178 7.53 22.44 -22.35
CA ASN A 178 7.54 21.36 -21.38
C ASN A 178 8.26 20.11 -21.92
N GLU A 179 8.07 19.78 -23.19
CA GLU A 179 8.79 18.67 -23.86
C GLU A 179 10.31 18.91 -23.87
N ASN A 180 10.75 20.13 -24.19
CA ASN A 180 12.17 20.51 -24.20
C ASN A 180 12.85 20.37 -22.82
N SER A 181 12.07 20.37 -21.74
CA SER A 181 12.58 20.16 -20.38
C SER A 181 13.19 18.77 -20.17
N ALA A 182 12.71 17.75 -20.91
CA ALA A 182 13.19 16.37 -20.80
C ALA A 182 14.64 16.20 -21.28
N ASP A 183 15.07 17.00 -22.25
CA ASP A 183 16.46 16.98 -22.73
C ASP A 183 17.38 17.76 -21.80
N LEU A 184 16.88 18.84 -21.19
CA LEU A 184 17.65 19.67 -20.26
C LEU A 184 17.95 18.96 -18.94
N ILE A 185 16.99 18.21 -18.38
CA ILE A 185 17.22 17.44 -17.14
C ILE A 185 18.30 16.36 -17.31
N GLN A 186 18.49 15.83 -18.52
CA GLN A 186 19.53 14.84 -18.81
C GLN A 186 20.93 15.44 -18.77
N LYS A 187 21.07 16.76 -19.00
CA LYS A 187 22.34 17.49 -18.95
C LYS A 187 22.82 17.77 -17.52
N LEU A 188 21.94 17.59 -16.53
CA LEU A 188 22.28 17.73 -15.11
C LEU A 188 23.01 16.49 -14.60
N SER A 189 24.05 16.71 -13.80
CA SER A 189 25.00 15.65 -13.43
C SER A 189 24.61 14.92 -12.15
N SER A 190 23.98 15.61 -11.20
CA SER A 190 23.63 15.05 -9.88
C SER A 190 22.13 14.77 -9.73
N PRO A 191 21.76 13.75 -8.93
CA PRO A 191 20.37 13.53 -8.51
C PRO A 191 19.74 14.76 -7.86
N GLU A 192 20.50 15.51 -7.06
CA GLU A 192 20.06 16.72 -6.38
C GLU A 192 19.69 17.82 -7.37
N GLN A 193 20.54 18.07 -8.39
CA GLN A 193 20.23 19.04 -9.44
C GLN A 193 18.97 18.64 -10.22
N LYS A 194 18.84 17.36 -10.58
CA LYS A 194 17.65 16.84 -11.28
C LYS A 194 16.39 17.02 -10.44
N GLN A 195 16.48 16.79 -9.14
CA GLN A 195 15.38 17.01 -8.20
C GLN A 195 15.01 18.49 -8.13
N GLN A 196 15.97 19.39 -7.97
CA GLN A 196 15.74 20.84 -7.93
C GLN A 196 15.10 21.33 -9.24
N PHE A 197 15.60 20.86 -10.38
CA PHE A 197 15.05 21.15 -11.70
C PHE A 197 13.59 20.69 -11.81
N GLY A 198 13.31 19.44 -11.41
CA GLY A 198 11.95 18.88 -11.41
C GLY A 198 10.98 19.64 -10.49
N LEU A 199 11.42 20.01 -9.28
CA LEU A 199 10.61 20.80 -8.34
C LEU A 199 10.29 22.18 -8.90
N TYR A 200 11.29 22.86 -9.48
CA TYR A 200 11.09 24.18 -10.04
C TYR A 200 10.22 24.14 -11.30
N LEU A 201 10.39 23.15 -12.19
CA LEU A 201 9.47 22.94 -13.31
C LEU A 201 8.04 22.72 -12.85
N ALA A 202 7.81 21.90 -11.83
CA ALA A 202 6.49 21.69 -11.27
C ALA A 202 5.88 23.02 -10.76
N LYS A 203 6.70 23.90 -10.16
CA LYS A 203 6.28 25.24 -9.74
C LYS A 203 5.86 26.10 -10.92
N LEU A 204 6.63 26.10 -12.01
CA LEU A 204 6.29 26.83 -13.24
C LEU A 204 5.00 26.28 -13.86
N SER A 205 4.81 24.96 -13.92
CA SER A 205 3.57 24.35 -14.36
C SER A 205 2.36 24.74 -13.50
N MET A 206 2.53 24.84 -12.17
CA MET A 206 1.48 25.37 -11.28
C MET A 206 1.12 26.82 -11.63
N LYS A 207 2.13 27.71 -11.77
CA LYS A 207 1.90 29.11 -12.18
C LYS A 207 1.16 29.22 -13.52
N TRP A 208 1.41 28.31 -14.45
CA TRP A 208 0.71 28.28 -15.75
C TRP A 208 -0.78 27.97 -15.58
N GLN A 209 -1.13 26.98 -14.76
CA GLN A 209 -2.52 26.60 -14.53
C GLN A 209 -3.32 27.67 -13.79
N GLU A 210 -2.67 28.48 -12.95
CA GLU A 210 -3.30 29.60 -12.21
C GLU A 210 -3.80 30.76 -13.09
N VAL A 211 -3.46 30.78 -14.39
CA VAL A 211 -3.93 31.83 -15.32
C VAL A 211 -5.39 31.64 -15.74
N LYS A 212 -5.92 30.42 -15.63
CA LYS A 212 -7.29 30.05 -16.01
C LYS A 212 -8.30 30.47 -14.93
#